data_AF-A0A5R2NBA9-F1
#
_entry.id   AF-A0A5R2NBA9-F1
#
_cell.length_a   1.000
_cell.length_b   1.000
_cell.length_c   1.000
_cell.angle_alpha   90.00
_cell.angle_beta   90.00
_cell.angle_gamma   90.00
#
_symmetry.space_group_name_H-M   'P 1'
#
loop_
_entity.id
_entity.type
_entity.pdbx_description
1 polymer ?
#
loop_
_entity_poly.entity_id
_entity_poly.type
_entity_poly.pdbx_seq_one_letter_code
_entity_poly.pdbx_strand_id
1 'polypeptide(L)'
;MQEAGVCLARFELLFDAAALPAPWEYNYQGNSDEAVWLARAHDSLKSLAIGEFQSVDPDSGNPYDTSHDFVDRAVVESVIWLFNDNGISKEQLKHRKLPAAAAKTAIDPPYRLSSIEICAGAGGQALGLHAAGFDAVCIYEQNKNAVATLKANRALGPVRQGD
;
A
#
# COMPACT_ATOMS: atom_id res chain seq x y z
N MET A 1 6.79 3.19 3.00
CA MET A 1 7.29 2.12 3.90
C MET A 1 6.61 2.12 5.27
N GLN A 2 6.55 3.25 6.01
CA GLN A 2 5.96 3.27 7.35
C GLN A 2 4.49 2.81 7.39
N GLU A 3 3.69 3.13 6.36
CA GLU A 3 2.30 2.69 6.25
C GLU A 3 2.15 1.19 5.93
N ALA A 4 2.99 0.65 5.03
CA ALA A 4 3.01 -0.78 4.71
C ALA A 4 3.33 -1.64 5.95
N GLY A 5 4.30 -1.20 6.76
CA GLY A 5 4.62 -1.86 8.03
C GLY A 5 3.45 -1.85 9.04
N VAL A 6 2.64 -0.79 9.06
CA VAL A 6 1.43 -0.72 9.90
C VAL A 6 0.36 -1.70 9.39
N CYS A 7 0.18 -1.81 8.07
CA CYS A 7 -0.75 -2.78 7.48
C CYS A 7 -0.32 -4.23 7.75
N LEU A 8 0.97 -4.55 7.62
CA LEU A 8 1.52 -5.86 7.97
C LEU A 8 1.25 -6.21 9.44
N ALA A 9 1.57 -5.30 10.36
CA ALA A 9 1.33 -5.53 11.79
C ALA A 9 -0.16 -5.73 12.12
N ARG A 10 -1.06 -5.03 11.41
CA ARG A 10 -2.51 -5.23 11.55
C ARG A 10 -2.95 -6.59 11.00
N PHE A 11 -2.42 -7.00 9.86
CA PHE A 11 -2.70 -8.30 9.25
C PHE A 11 -2.35 -9.43 10.23
N GLU A 12 -1.13 -9.43 10.77
CA GLU A 12 -0.63 -10.46 11.70
C GLU A 12 -1.37 -10.48 13.05
N LEU A 13 -2.06 -9.39 13.38
CA LEU A 13 -2.92 -9.33 14.55
C LEU A 13 -4.29 -9.97 14.30
N LEU A 14 -4.82 -9.84 13.09
CA LEU A 14 -6.15 -10.31 12.69
C LEU A 14 -6.16 -11.77 12.22
N PHE A 15 -5.11 -12.20 11.53
CA PHE A 15 -5.00 -13.52 10.91
C PHE A 15 -3.91 -14.36 11.58
N ASP A 16 -4.15 -15.67 11.66
CA ASP A 16 -3.13 -16.62 12.10
C ASP A 16 -2.14 -16.89 10.98
N ALA A 17 -1.20 -15.96 10.79
CA ALA A 17 -0.23 -16.01 9.70
C ALA A 17 0.65 -17.27 9.72
N ALA A 18 0.82 -17.91 10.88
CA ALA A 18 1.62 -19.14 11.00
C ALA A 18 0.91 -20.37 10.41
N ALA A 19 -0.42 -20.30 10.30
CA ALA A 19 -1.25 -21.36 9.72
C ALA A 19 -1.51 -21.17 8.21
N LEU A 20 -1.02 -20.07 7.62
CA LEU A 20 -1.18 -19.81 6.19
C LEU A 20 -0.26 -20.74 5.37
N PRO A 21 -0.72 -21.17 4.18
CA PRO A 21 0.12 -21.95 3.27
C PRO A 21 1.27 -21.09 2.72
N ALA A 22 2.18 -21.74 1.98
CA ALA A 22 3.23 -21.00 1.32
C ALA A 22 2.67 -20.09 0.21
N PRO A 23 3.12 -18.82 0.09
CA PRO A 23 2.54 -17.86 -0.86
C PRO A 23 2.76 -18.24 -2.33
N TRP A 24 3.81 -19.03 -2.62
CA TRP A 24 4.13 -19.57 -3.94
C TRP A 24 3.37 -20.87 -4.27
N GLU A 25 2.38 -21.28 -3.49
CA GLU A 25 1.56 -22.43 -3.85
C GLU A 25 0.73 -22.16 -5.11
N TYR A 26 0.97 -22.98 -6.13
CA TYR A 26 0.21 -23.03 -7.37
C TYR A 26 -0.88 -24.11 -7.31
N ASN A 27 -2.02 -23.87 -7.96
CA ASN A 27 -3.18 -24.77 -8.00
C ASN A 27 -3.77 -25.12 -6.63
N TYR A 28 -3.59 -24.22 -5.65
CA TYR A 28 -4.16 -24.28 -4.32
C TYR A 28 -3.76 -25.48 -3.45
N GLN A 29 -3.08 -26.52 -3.95
CA GLN A 29 -2.51 -27.67 -3.20
C GLN A 29 -3.37 -28.25 -2.04
N GLY A 30 -4.70 -28.17 -2.14
CA GLY A 30 -5.63 -28.61 -1.10
C GLY A 30 -6.02 -27.54 -0.08
N ASN A 31 -5.42 -26.35 -0.15
CA ASN A 31 -5.83 -25.13 0.53
C ASN A 31 -7.03 -24.46 -0.16
N SER A 32 -7.77 -23.65 0.59
CA SER A 32 -8.84 -22.82 0.01
C SER A 32 -8.26 -21.65 -0.77
N ASP A 33 -9.02 -21.13 -1.73
CA ASP A 33 -8.67 -19.93 -2.47
C ASP A 33 -8.31 -18.78 -1.52
N GLU A 34 -9.15 -18.56 -0.51
CA GLU A 34 -8.95 -17.51 0.50
C GLU A 34 -7.65 -17.70 1.30
N ALA A 35 -7.31 -18.92 1.70
CA ALA A 35 -6.06 -19.17 2.45
C ALA A 35 -4.83 -18.84 1.61
N VAL A 36 -4.84 -19.21 0.33
CA VAL A 36 -3.76 -18.89 -0.62
C VAL A 36 -3.68 -17.39 -0.88
N TRP A 37 -4.81 -16.72 -1.06
CA TRP A 37 -4.84 -15.27 -1.26
C TRP A 37 -4.43 -14.48 -0.01
N LEU A 38 -4.80 -14.93 1.19
CA LEU A 38 -4.31 -14.37 2.46
C LEU A 38 -2.79 -14.56 2.60
N ALA A 39 -2.26 -15.73 2.24
CA ALA A 39 -0.82 -15.98 2.25
C ALA A 39 -0.07 -15.02 1.31
N ARG A 40 -0.57 -14.85 0.08
CA ARG A 40 0.02 -13.92 -0.89
C ARG A 40 -0.09 -12.46 -0.45
N ALA A 41 -1.19 -12.08 0.18
CA ALA A 41 -1.36 -10.74 0.73
C ALA A 41 -0.40 -10.48 1.89
N HIS A 42 -0.19 -11.47 2.77
CA HIS A 42 0.79 -11.37 3.86
C HIS A 42 2.21 -11.19 3.33
N ASP A 43 2.59 -12.02 2.35
CA ASP A 43 3.90 -11.96 1.69
C ASP A 43 4.12 -10.60 1.01
N SER A 44 3.14 -10.13 0.25
CA SER A 44 3.16 -8.81 -0.39
C SER A 44 3.33 -7.68 0.62
N LEU A 45 2.62 -7.73 1.76
CA LEU A 45 2.77 -6.73 2.82
C LEU A 45 4.16 -6.75 3.46
N LYS A 46 4.81 -7.92 3.58
CA LYS A 46 6.20 -8.03 4.05
C LYS A 46 7.17 -7.35 3.10
N SER A 47 7.11 -7.67 1.81
CA SER A 47 7.99 -7.08 0.79
C SER A 47 7.82 -5.56 0.73
N LEU A 48 6.58 -5.07 0.70
CA LEU A 48 6.29 -3.63 0.73
C LEU A 48 6.77 -2.92 2.00
N ALA A 49 6.74 -3.61 3.16
CA ALA A 49 7.20 -3.04 4.42
C ALA A 49 8.71 -2.80 4.44
N ILE A 50 9.49 -3.64 3.75
CA ILE A 50 10.95 -3.52 3.62
C ILE A 50 11.40 -2.76 2.36
N GLY A 51 10.45 -2.35 1.51
CA GLY A 51 10.73 -1.58 0.29
C GLY A 51 11.14 -2.45 -0.89
N GLU A 52 10.84 -3.75 -0.86
CA GLU A 52 10.99 -4.66 -1.99
C GLU A 52 9.69 -4.69 -2.79
N PHE A 53 9.75 -4.18 -4.02
CA PHE A 53 8.60 -4.06 -4.90
C PHE A 53 8.59 -5.08 -6.04
N GLN A 54 9.74 -5.71 -6.31
CA GLN A 54 9.93 -6.64 -7.42
C GLN A 54 10.78 -7.82 -6.94
N SER A 55 10.31 -9.04 -7.18
CA SER A 55 11.05 -10.26 -6.89
C SER A 55 11.99 -10.58 -8.06
N VAL A 56 13.22 -10.96 -7.72
CA VAL A 56 14.27 -11.28 -8.69
C VAL A 56 14.81 -12.67 -8.49
N ASP A 57 15.22 -13.29 -9.58
CA ASP A 57 16.02 -14.50 -9.56
C ASP A 57 17.34 -14.24 -8.83
N PRO A 58 17.65 -14.95 -7.74
CA PRO A 58 18.86 -14.72 -6.96
C PRO A 58 20.15 -15.03 -7.73
N ASP A 59 20.10 -15.87 -8.75
CA ASP A 59 21.28 -16.23 -9.55
C ASP A 59 21.53 -15.23 -10.68
N SER A 60 20.47 -14.80 -11.37
CA SER A 60 20.57 -13.93 -12.55
C SER A 60 20.30 -12.45 -12.28
N GLY A 61 19.66 -12.11 -11.15
CA GLY A 61 19.18 -10.77 -10.81
C GLY A 61 18.02 -10.29 -11.67
N ASN A 62 17.52 -11.12 -12.59
CA ASN A 62 16.42 -10.77 -13.46
C ASN A 62 15.09 -10.85 -12.70
N PRO A 63 14.16 -9.92 -12.93
CA PRO A 63 12.86 -9.98 -12.29
C PRO A 63 12.06 -11.19 -12.79
N TYR A 64 11.34 -11.84 -11.87
CA TYR A 64 10.44 -12.93 -12.23
C TYR A 64 9.23 -12.40 -13.00
N ASP A 65 8.70 -11.24 -12.61
CA ASP A 65 7.68 -10.51 -13.36
C ASP A 65 8.34 -9.51 -14.32
N THR A 66 8.22 -9.78 -15.61
CA THR A 66 8.72 -8.90 -16.69
C THR A 66 7.65 -8.00 -17.29
N SER A 67 6.42 -8.05 -16.76
CA SER A 67 5.31 -7.25 -17.28
C SER A 67 5.39 -5.77 -16.88
N HIS A 68 6.12 -5.47 -15.80
CA HIS A 68 6.32 -4.12 -15.28
C HIS A 68 7.76 -3.95 -14.75
N ASP A 69 8.32 -2.75 -14.95
CA ASP A 69 9.75 -2.50 -14.73
C ASP A 69 10.16 -2.39 -13.26
N PHE A 70 9.22 -2.10 -12.35
CA PHE A 70 9.55 -1.69 -10.96
C PHE A 70 8.66 -2.31 -9.88
N VAL A 71 7.59 -3.02 -10.26
CA VAL A 71 6.65 -3.58 -9.30
C VAL A 71 6.06 -4.88 -9.83
N ASP A 72 6.06 -5.91 -9.00
CA ASP A 72 5.40 -7.17 -9.33
C ASP A 72 3.89 -6.96 -9.34
N ARG A 73 3.25 -7.33 -10.44
CA ARG A 73 1.79 -7.29 -10.57
C ARG A 73 1.11 -8.08 -9.46
N ALA A 74 1.67 -9.23 -9.09
CA ALA A 74 1.15 -10.10 -8.04
C ALA A 74 1.09 -9.42 -6.66
N VAL A 75 2.06 -8.56 -6.35
CA VAL A 75 2.10 -7.76 -5.12
C VAL A 75 0.90 -6.80 -5.08
N VAL A 76 0.64 -6.11 -6.20
CA VAL A 76 -0.48 -5.17 -6.32
C VAL A 76 -1.83 -5.90 -6.24
N GLU A 77 -1.99 -7.00 -6.98
CA GLU A 77 -3.25 -7.76 -7.02
C GLU A 77 -3.62 -8.35 -5.66
N SER A 78 -2.63 -8.89 -4.92
CA SER A 78 -2.85 -9.48 -3.60
C SER A 78 -3.26 -8.43 -2.55
N VAL A 79 -2.66 -7.24 -2.62
CA VAL A 79 -3.04 -6.11 -1.75
C VAL A 79 -4.44 -5.62 -2.11
N ILE A 80 -4.76 -5.44 -3.39
CA ILE A 80 -6.11 -5.05 -3.82
C ILE A 80 -7.13 -6.08 -3.36
N TRP A 81 -6.83 -7.37 -3.52
CA TRP A 81 -7.70 -8.45 -3.08
C TRP A 81 -7.97 -8.38 -1.57
N LEU A 82 -6.95 -8.15 -0.75
CA LEU A 82 -7.08 -8.04 0.71
C LEU A 82 -8.00 -6.89 1.13
N PHE A 83 -7.99 -5.77 0.38
CA PHE A 83 -8.76 -4.57 0.71
C PHE A 83 -10.11 -4.47 0.00
N ASN A 84 -10.37 -5.30 -1.01
CA ASN A 84 -11.68 -5.41 -1.63
C ASN A 84 -12.51 -6.47 -0.88
N ASP A 85 -13.82 -6.22 -0.80
CA ASP A 85 -14.84 -7.02 -0.11
C ASP A 85 -15.09 -8.41 -0.76
N ASN A 86 -14.10 -8.97 -1.46
CA ASN A 86 -14.22 -10.09 -2.39
C ASN A 86 -13.90 -11.46 -1.76
N GLY A 87 -13.81 -11.59 -0.43
CA GLY A 87 -13.49 -12.91 0.13
C GLY A 87 -13.40 -13.08 1.65
N ILE A 88 -13.47 -12.03 2.47
CA ILE A 88 -13.41 -12.18 3.93
C ILE A 88 -14.78 -11.87 4.50
N SER A 89 -15.55 -12.91 4.84
CA SER A 89 -16.82 -12.73 5.54
C SER A 89 -16.56 -12.19 6.97
N LYS A 90 -17.50 -11.41 7.52
CA LYS A 90 -17.37 -10.85 8.89
C LYS A 90 -17.15 -11.94 9.94
N GLU A 91 -17.65 -13.13 9.65
CA GLU A 91 -17.58 -14.34 10.46
C GLU A 91 -16.15 -14.92 10.53
N GLN A 92 -15.30 -14.65 9.53
CA GLN A 92 -13.91 -15.10 9.47
C GLN A 92 -12.94 -14.16 10.18
N LEU A 93 -13.36 -12.93 10.47
CA LEU A 93 -12.63 -12.00 11.31
C LEU A 93 -12.70 -12.45 12.78
N LYS A 94 -11.78 -13.31 13.21
CA LYS A 94 -11.56 -13.53 14.65
C LYS A 94 -11.07 -12.22 15.27
N HIS A 95 -11.99 -11.42 15.81
CA HIS A 95 -11.65 -10.19 16.51
C HIS A 95 -10.81 -10.49 17.75
N ARG A 96 -9.49 -10.40 17.62
CA ARG A 96 -8.60 -10.25 18.76
C ARG A 96 -8.72 -8.81 19.24
N LYS A 97 -8.99 -8.61 20.54
CA LYS A 97 -9.07 -7.27 21.14
C LYS A 97 -7.76 -6.54 20.85
N LEU A 98 -7.80 -5.53 19.99
CA LEU A 98 -6.65 -4.70 19.67
C LEU A 98 -6.14 -4.08 20.98
N PRO A 99 -4.84 -4.20 21.32
CA PRO A 99 -4.26 -3.29 22.30
C PRO A 99 -4.41 -1.87 21.73
N ALA A 100 -4.80 -0.91 22.56
CA ALA A 100 -4.92 0.48 22.15
C ALA A 100 -3.58 0.89 21.50
N ALA A 101 -3.62 1.26 20.21
CA ALA A 101 -2.45 1.76 19.51
C ALA A 101 -1.88 2.91 20.35
N ALA A 102 -0.58 2.86 20.65
CA ALA A 102 0.08 3.92 21.39
C ALA A 102 -0.17 5.24 20.65
N ALA A 103 -0.90 6.15 21.28
CA ALA A 103 -1.18 7.45 20.73
C ALA A 103 0.17 8.14 20.48
N LYS A 104 0.56 8.28 19.22
CA LYS A 104 1.66 9.18 18.86
C LYS A 104 1.23 10.57 19.32
N THR A 105 2.08 11.27 20.07
CA THR A 105 1.84 12.64 20.49
C THR A 105 1.61 13.49 19.24
N ALA A 106 0.35 13.81 18.96
CA ALA A 106 -0.02 14.66 17.84
C ALA A 106 0.42 16.09 18.18
N ILE A 107 1.24 16.68 17.32
CA ILE A 107 1.47 18.12 17.35
C ILE A 107 0.21 18.73 16.74
N ASP A 108 -0.52 19.53 17.52
CA ASP A 108 -1.70 20.28 17.06
C ASP A 108 -1.28 21.73 16.79
N PRO A 109 -0.86 22.07 15.56
CA PRO A 109 -0.47 23.43 15.24
C PRO A 109 -1.71 24.34 15.32
N PRO A 110 -1.59 25.59 15.81
CA PRO A 110 -2.71 26.51 15.95
C PRO A 110 -3.25 27.02 14.59
N TYR A 111 -2.70 26.56 13.47
CA TYR A 111 -3.10 26.89 12.11
C TYR A 111 -2.89 25.68 11.19
N ARG A 112 -3.64 25.63 10.09
CA ARG A 112 -3.44 24.63 9.03
C ARG A 112 -2.05 24.81 8.43
N LEU A 113 -1.28 23.73 8.39
CA LEU A 113 0.04 23.75 7.78
C LEU A 113 -0.08 23.75 6.26
N SER A 114 0.94 24.25 5.57
CA SER A 114 0.97 24.33 4.11
C SER A 114 2.06 23.43 3.53
N SER A 115 1.84 22.87 2.35
CA SER A 115 2.85 22.07 1.64
C SER A 115 3.16 22.63 0.23
N ILE A 116 4.38 22.34 -0.23
CA ILE A 116 4.77 22.42 -1.64
C ILE A 116 5.30 21.03 -2.00
N GLU A 117 4.82 20.48 -3.11
CA GLU A 117 5.20 19.15 -3.55
C GLU A 117 5.88 19.22 -4.91
N ILE A 118 7.04 18.58 -4.99
CA ILE A 118 7.91 18.53 -6.16
C ILE A 118 8.09 17.05 -6.51
N CYS A 119 8.00 16.72 -7.80
CA CYS A 119 7.97 15.33 -8.27
C CYS A 119 6.84 14.54 -7.56
N ALA A 120 5.64 15.15 -7.54
CA ALA A 120 4.51 14.64 -6.78
C ALA A 120 4.00 13.25 -7.26
N GLY A 121 4.44 12.80 -8.43
CA GLY A 121 3.94 11.60 -9.08
C GLY A 121 2.42 11.68 -9.24
N ALA A 122 1.73 10.58 -9.00
CA ALA A 122 0.26 10.54 -9.05
C ALA A 122 -0.42 11.17 -7.81
N GLY A 123 0.34 11.64 -6.81
CA GLY A 123 -0.20 12.37 -5.65
C GLY A 123 -0.42 11.56 -4.37
N GLY A 124 0.29 10.45 -4.17
CA GLY A 124 0.16 9.65 -2.94
C GLY A 124 0.49 10.44 -1.67
N GLN A 125 1.58 11.22 -1.70
CA GLN A 125 1.98 12.09 -0.60
C GLN A 125 1.00 13.25 -0.41
N ALA A 126 0.57 13.91 -1.50
CA ALA A 126 -0.45 14.96 -1.46
C ALA A 126 -1.73 14.52 -0.78
N LEU A 127 -2.19 13.30 -1.07
CA LEU A 127 -3.38 12.74 -0.45
C LEU A 127 -3.20 12.58 1.07
N GLY A 128 -2.05 12.06 1.50
CA GLY A 128 -1.72 11.89 2.92
C GLY A 128 -1.62 13.23 3.66
N LEU A 129 -0.95 14.22 3.08
CA LEU A 129 -0.82 15.56 3.66
C LEU A 129 -2.18 16.28 3.74
N HIS A 130 -3.00 16.18 2.69
CA HIS A 130 -4.36 16.71 2.70
C HIS A 130 -5.20 16.09 3.82
N ALA A 131 -5.14 14.77 3.99
CA ALA A 131 -5.82 14.06 5.08
C ALA A 131 -5.29 14.43 6.48
N ALA A 132 -4.01 14.80 6.57
CA ALA A 132 -3.40 15.32 7.79
C ALA A 132 -3.74 16.81 8.06
N GLY A 133 -4.55 17.46 7.22
CA GLY A 133 -5.00 18.84 7.40
C GLY A 133 -4.07 19.89 6.80
N PHE A 134 -3.14 19.50 5.93
CA PHE A 134 -2.31 20.45 5.20
C PHE A 134 -3.05 21.02 3.98
N ASP A 135 -2.72 22.25 3.63
CA ASP A 135 -3.15 22.90 2.39
C ASP A 135 -1.97 22.94 1.40
N ALA A 136 -2.09 22.24 0.27
CA ALA A 136 -1.07 22.30 -0.76
C ALA A 136 -1.13 23.64 -1.50
N VAL A 137 -0.06 24.41 -1.42
CA VAL A 137 0.07 25.70 -2.12
C VAL A 137 0.41 25.46 -3.59
N CYS A 138 1.19 24.42 -3.88
CA CYS A 138 1.57 24.04 -5.23
C CYS A 138 2.01 22.56 -5.28
N ILE A 139 1.53 21.85 -6.30
CA ILE A 139 1.94 20.48 -6.64
C ILE A 139 2.58 20.52 -8.02
N TYR A 140 3.83 20.08 -8.13
CA TYR A 140 4.62 20.09 -9.36
C TYR A 140 4.98 18.68 -9.80
N GLU A 141 4.73 18.38 -11.09
CA GLU A 141 5.02 17.08 -11.68
C GLU A 141 5.33 17.21 -13.18
N GLN A 142 6.32 16.48 -13.67
CA GLN A 142 6.75 16.51 -15.07
C GLN A 142 5.94 15.55 -15.95
N ASN A 143 5.62 14.37 -15.43
CA ASN A 143 4.94 13.32 -16.17
C ASN A 143 3.47 13.70 -16.45
N LYS A 144 3.14 13.81 -17.74
CA LYS A 144 1.80 14.20 -18.21
C LYS A 144 0.64 13.34 -17.68
N ASN A 145 0.86 12.03 -17.51
CA ASN A 145 -0.18 11.12 -17.03
C ASN A 145 -0.40 11.31 -15.53
N ALA A 146 0.69 11.46 -14.77
CA ALA A 146 0.65 11.75 -13.36
C ALA A 146 -0.02 13.11 -13.07
N VAL A 147 0.32 14.14 -13.86
CA VAL A 147 -0.36 15.45 -13.83
C VAL A 147 -1.87 15.33 -14.09
N ALA A 148 -2.28 14.48 -15.04
CA ALA A 148 -3.70 14.26 -15.31
C ALA A 148 -4.42 13.64 -14.09
N THR A 149 -3.79 12.66 -13.44
CA THR A 149 -4.28 12.05 -12.20
C THR A 149 -4.39 13.09 -11.07
N LEU A 150 -3.37 13.93 -10.88
CA LEU A 150 -3.38 15.01 -9.90
C LEU A 150 -4.51 16.01 -10.17
N LYS A 151 -4.67 16.45 -11.43
CA LYS A 151 -5.71 17.40 -11.83
C LYS A 151 -7.13 16.85 -11.68
N ALA A 152 -7.32 15.54 -11.80
CA ALA A 152 -8.60 14.90 -11.51
C ALA A 152 -8.96 15.02 -10.01
N ASN A 153 -7.95 15.04 -9.14
CA ASN A 153 -8.09 15.18 -7.69
C ASN A 153 -8.04 16.65 -7.24
N ARG A 154 -9.03 17.44 -7.65
CA ARG A 154 -9.07 18.91 -7.42
C ARG A 154 -8.96 19.34 -5.94
N ALA A 155 -9.33 18.45 -5.00
CA ALA A 155 -9.22 18.71 -3.57
C ALA A 155 -7.77 18.79 -3.07
N LEU A 156 -6.81 18.18 -3.78
CA LEU A 156 -5.41 18.17 -3.38
C LEU A 156 -4.76 19.55 -3.50
N GLY A 157 -5.20 20.39 -4.42
CA GLY A 157 -4.69 21.75 -4.60
C GLY A 157 -4.24 22.07 -6.02
N PRO A 158 -3.56 23.21 -6.23
CA PRO A 158 -3.13 23.67 -7.55
C PRO A 158 -2.01 22.81 -8.12
N VAL A 159 -2.22 22.28 -9.33
CA VAL A 159 -1.25 21.42 -10.04
C VAL A 159 -0.59 22.18 -11.18
N ARG A 160 0.75 22.17 -11.22
CA ARG A 160 1.57 22.70 -12.30
C ARG A 160 2.36 21.56 -12.94
N GLN A 161 2.41 21.58 -14.26
CA GLN A 161 3.31 20.71 -15.00
C GLN A 161 4.57 21.50 -15.34
N GLY A 162 5.74 20.88 -15.16
CA GLY A 162 6.97 21.37 -15.78
C GLY A 162 8.17 20.50 -15.45
N ASP A 163 9.35 21.01 -15.80
CA ASP A 163 10.60 20.27 -15.98
C ASP A 163 11.38 20.04 -14.68
#